data_AF-A0AAV9LA43-F1
#
_entry.id   AF-A0AAV9LA43-F1
#
_cell.length_a   1.000
_cell.length_b   1.000
_cell.length_c   1.000
_cell.angle_alpha   90.00
_cell.angle_beta   90.00
_cell.angle_gamma   90.00
#
_symmetry.space_group_name_H-M   'P 1'
#
loop_
_entity.id
_entity.type
_entity.pdbx_description
1 polymer ?
#
loop_
_entity_poly.entity_id
_entity_poly.type
_entity_poly.pdbx_seq_one_letter_code
_entity_poly.pdbx_strand_id
1 'polypeptide(L)'
;MLDRKIGIFKSFGWSDDDILHMFRKLPYCLSLSEVRIQKALNLFMKELGVKSVYLVSYPTLLMHSLEKRVVPRMQVLKILDEKKLKRRELILYTVVRLTESKFMEYFVLPYKDKIFHIEF
;
A
#
# COMPACT_ATOMS: atom_id res chain seq x y z
N MET A 1 19.00 14.59 -9.25
CA MET A 1 18.66 13.48 -8.33
C MET A 1 17.40 13.76 -7.52
N LEU A 2 17.24 14.95 -6.94
CA LEU A 2 16.01 15.35 -6.23
C LEU A 2 14.92 15.85 -7.19
N ASP A 3 15.27 16.72 -8.15
CA ASP A 3 14.30 17.31 -9.09
C ASP A 3 13.56 16.27 -9.93
N ARG A 4 14.24 15.20 -10.33
CA ARG A 4 13.62 14.07 -11.04
C ARG A 4 12.59 13.35 -10.16
N LYS A 5 12.90 13.13 -8.88
CA LYS A 5 11.96 12.51 -7.93
C LYS A 5 10.75 13.41 -7.68
N ILE A 6 10.97 14.72 -7.52
CA ILE A 6 9.89 15.71 -7.42
C ILE A 6 9.04 15.68 -8.69
N GLY A 7 9.67 15.65 -9.86
CA GLY A 7 8.98 15.53 -11.16
C GLY A 7 8.11 14.29 -11.28
N ILE A 8 8.55 13.14 -10.71
CA ILE A 8 7.73 11.94 -10.61
C ILE A 8 6.51 12.20 -9.73
N PHE A 9 6.64 12.72 -8.51
CA PHE A 9 5.45 13.00 -7.68
C PHE A 9 4.47 13.98 -8.37
N LYS A 10 4.99 15.03 -9.02
CA LYS A 10 4.19 15.98 -9.79
C LYS A 10 3.45 15.33 -10.96
N SER A 11 4.05 14.37 -11.66
CA SER A 11 3.37 13.66 -12.76
C SER A 11 2.20 12.79 -12.29
N PHE A 12 2.13 12.49 -10.99
CA PHE A 12 0.98 11.86 -10.33
C PHE A 12 0.01 12.86 -9.68
N GLY A 13 0.16 14.15 -9.95
CA GLY A 13 -0.74 15.20 -9.47
C GLY A 13 -0.50 15.64 -8.03
N TRP A 14 0.70 15.43 -7.48
CA TRP A 14 1.07 15.96 -6.18
C TRP A 14 1.47 17.43 -6.31
N SER A 15 1.01 18.27 -5.38
CA SER A 15 1.44 19.67 -5.27
C SER A 15 2.83 19.80 -4.64
N ASP A 16 3.44 20.97 -4.74
CA ASP A 16 4.70 21.26 -4.04
C ASP A 16 4.54 21.13 -2.51
N ASP A 17 3.39 21.54 -1.97
CA ASP A 17 3.08 21.42 -0.55
C ASP A 17 2.92 19.96 -0.10
N ASP A 18 2.27 19.12 -0.91
CA ASP A 18 2.16 17.68 -0.65
C ASP A 18 3.53 17.00 -0.55
N ILE A 19 4.41 17.33 -1.50
CA ILE A 19 5.77 16.78 -1.59
C ILE A 19 6.59 17.23 -0.39
N LEU A 20 6.54 18.53 -0.06
CA LEU A 20 7.24 19.10 1.07
C LEU A 20 6.75 18.52 2.40
N HIS A 21 5.44 18.33 2.56
CA HIS A 21 4.85 17.72 3.75
C HIS A 21 5.27 16.25 3.91
N MET A 22 5.25 15.48 2.82
CA MET A 22 5.74 14.11 2.82
C MET A 22 7.22 14.05 3.21
N PHE A 23 8.08 14.90 2.64
CA PHE A 23 9.51 14.91 2.94
C PHE A 23 9.81 15.25 4.40
N ARG A 24 9.04 16.18 5.00
CA ARG A 24 9.15 16.48 6.44
C ARG A 24 8.77 15.30 7.32
N LYS A 25 7.70 14.56 6.96
CA LYS A 25 7.25 13.39 7.71
C LYS A 25 8.12 12.15 7.52
N LEU A 26 8.70 11.99 6.33
CA LEU A 26 9.47 10.81 5.97
C LEU A 26 10.67 11.21 5.10
N PRO A 27 11.72 11.80 5.70
CA PRO A 27 12.92 12.20 4.96
C PRO A 27 13.59 11.00 4.28
N TYR A 28 13.46 9.80 4.86
CA TYR A 28 13.97 8.55 4.28
C TYR A 28 13.36 8.16 2.93
N CYS A 29 12.22 8.72 2.51
CA CYS A 29 11.70 8.42 1.18
C CYS A 29 12.65 8.90 0.06
N LEU A 30 13.56 9.83 0.36
CA LEU A 30 14.63 10.25 -0.54
C LEU A 30 15.66 9.16 -0.82
N SER A 31 15.77 8.11 0.01
CA SER A 31 16.65 6.97 -0.25
C SER A 31 16.10 6.03 -1.33
N LEU A 32 14.80 6.11 -1.64
CA LEU A 32 14.19 5.29 -2.68
C LEU A 32 14.73 5.69 -4.06
N SER A 33 14.95 4.70 -4.93
CA SER A 33 15.28 4.97 -6.34
C SER A 33 14.07 5.54 -7.08
N GLU A 34 14.32 6.30 -8.15
CA GLU A 34 13.26 6.84 -9.03
C GLU A 34 12.32 5.74 -9.53
N VAL A 35 12.88 4.61 -9.97
CA VAL A 35 12.12 3.40 -10.38
C VAL A 35 11.25 2.87 -9.25
N ARG A 36 11.76 2.85 -8.01
CA ARG A 36 11.02 2.34 -6.86
C ARG A 36 9.85 3.26 -6.49
N ILE A 37 10.03 4.58 -6.57
CA ILE A 37 8.97 5.58 -6.35
C ILE A 37 7.88 5.42 -7.41
N GLN A 38 8.27 5.38 -8.69
CA GLN A 38 7.35 5.23 -9.82
C GLN A 38 6.48 3.97 -9.68
N LYS A 39 7.09 2.82 -9.36
CA LYS A 39 6.37 1.57 -9.11
C LYS A 39 5.37 1.67 -7.95
N ALA A 40 5.76 2.36 -6.86
CA ALA A 40 4.87 2.55 -5.71
C ALA A 40 3.64 3.37 -6.09
N LEU A 41 3.85 4.50 -6.77
CA LEU A 41 2.78 5.42 -7.14
C LEU A 41 1.85 4.79 -8.18
N ASN A 42 2.38 4.03 -9.14
CA ASN A 42 1.55 3.25 -10.06
C ASN A 42 0.65 2.26 -9.29
N LEU A 43 1.23 1.43 -8.42
CA LEU A 43 0.45 0.47 -7.64
C LEU A 43 -0.62 1.17 -6.79
N PHE A 44 -0.23 2.15 -5.97
CA PHE A 44 -1.17 2.76 -5.04
C PHE A 44 -2.21 3.63 -5.76
N MET A 45 -1.80 4.51 -6.68
CA MET A 45 -2.70 5.51 -7.24
C MET A 45 -3.45 5.03 -8.48
N LYS A 46 -2.80 4.22 -9.35
CA LYS A 46 -3.42 3.76 -10.60
C LYS A 46 -4.15 2.43 -10.40
N GLU A 47 -3.52 1.46 -9.76
CA GLU A 47 -4.12 0.12 -9.60
C GLU A 47 -5.08 0.05 -8.40
N LEU A 48 -4.68 0.61 -7.26
CA LEU A 48 -5.48 0.57 -6.02
C LEU A 48 -6.37 1.81 -5.81
N GLY A 49 -6.29 2.81 -6.71
CA GLY A 49 -7.14 4.01 -6.66
C GLY A 49 -6.92 4.91 -5.44
N VAL A 50 -5.79 4.80 -4.75
CA VAL A 50 -5.45 5.59 -3.57
C VAL A 50 -5.14 7.04 -3.98
N LYS A 51 -5.79 8.00 -3.35
CA LYS A 51 -5.56 9.43 -3.60
C LYS A 51 -4.22 9.91 -3.03
N SER A 52 -3.59 10.89 -3.67
CA SER A 52 -2.33 11.50 -3.22
C SER A 52 -2.39 11.97 -1.76
N VAL A 53 -3.46 12.67 -1.36
CA VAL A 53 -3.67 13.15 0.02
C VAL A 53 -3.59 12.03 1.08
N TYR A 54 -4.01 10.82 0.73
CA TYR A 54 -3.90 9.67 1.63
C TYR A 54 -2.45 9.21 1.77
N LEU A 55 -1.70 9.14 0.67
CA LEU A 55 -0.27 8.78 0.69
C LEU A 55 0.58 9.84 1.39
N VAL A 56 0.26 11.13 1.21
CA VAL A 56 0.87 12.26 1.91
C VAL A 56 0.63 12.14 3.43
N SER A 57 -0.53 11.64 3.84
CA SER A 57 -0.86 11.40 5.25
C SER A 57 -0.12 10.19 5.82
N TYR A 58 0.15 9.17 4.99
CA TYR A 58 0.78 7.90 5.37
C TYR A 58 1.98 7.52 4.48
N PRO A 59 3.04 8.35 4.44
CA PRO A 59 4.10 8.21 3.43
C PRO A 59 4.93 6.93 3.58
N THR A 60 4.90 6.30 4.76
CA THR A 60 5.61 5.02 4.98
C THR A 60 5.02 3.87 4.16
N LEU A 61 3.82 4.02 3.59
CA LEU A 61 3.27 3.09 2.61
C LEU A 61 4.22 2.90 1.42
N LEU A 62 4.91 3.96 1.01
CA LEU A 62 5.88 3.93 -0.09
C LEU A 62 7.12 3.09 0.23
N MET A 63 7.42 2.86 1.52
CA MET A 63 8.63 2.17 1.99
C MET A 63 8.47 0.65 2.10
N HIS A 64 7.24 0.13 2.22
CA HIS A 64 7.02 -1.31 2.36
C HIS A 64 7.33 -2.06 1.05
N SER A 65 7.75 -3.32 1.11
CA SER A 65 7.92 -4.13 -0.12
C SER A 65 6.58 -4.26 -0.84
N LEU A 66 6.52 -3.87 -2.12
CA LEU A 66 5.29 -3.93 -2.88
C LEU A 66 4.90 -5.38 -3.12
N GLU A 67 5.86 -6.18 -3.60
CA GLU A 67 5.68 -7.55 -4.06
C GLU A 67 5.55 -8.54 -2.91
N LYS A 68 6.32 -8.36 -1.82
CA LYS A 68 6.30 -9.30 -0.69
C LYS A 68 5.30 -8.94 0.41
N ARG A 69 4.69 -7.75 0.37
CA ARG A 69 3.81 -7.29 1.46
C ARG A 69 2.56 -6.60 0.96
N VAL A 70 2.66 -5.54 0.16
CA VAL A 70 1.46 -4.77 -0.24
C VAL A 70 0.53 -5.63 -1.10
N VAL A 71 1.06 -6.18 -2.20
CA VAL A 71 0.28 -6.95 -3.18
C VAL A 71 -0.37 -8.19 -2.56
N PRO A 72 0.34 -9.08 -1.83
CA PRO A 72 -0.27 -10.27 -1.25
C PRO A 72 -1.40 -9.91 -0.27
N ARG A 73 -1.23 -8.85 0.53
CA ARG A 73 -2.26 -8.42 1.47
C ARG A 73 -3.48 -7.86 0.77
N MET A 74 -3.28 -7.09 -0.29
CA MET A 74 -4.41 -6.58 -1.09
C MET A 74 -5.16 -7.70 -1.81
N GLN A 75 -4.46 -8.74 -2.29
CA GLN A 75 -5.09 -9.91 -2.88
C GLN A 75 -5.96 -10.67 -1.88
N VAL A 76 -5.47 -10.88 -0.66
CA VAL A 76 -6.27 -11.51 0.41
C VAL A 76 -7.52 -10.68 0.69
N LEU A 77 -7.40 -9.35 0.87
CA LEU A 77 -8.57 -8.50 1.09
C LEU A 77 -9.59 -8.58 -0.06
N LYS A 78 -9.09 -8.56 -1.31
CA LYS A 78 -9.93 -8.70 -2.50
C LYS A 78 -10.69 -10.03 -2.51
N ILE A 79 -10.02 -11.15 -2.23
CA ILE A 79 -10.65 -12.48 -2.16
C ILE A 79 -11.73 -12.53 -1.08
N LEU A 80 -11.46 -11.95 0.10
CA LEU A 80 -12.42 -11.88 1.19
C LEU A 80 -13.65 -11.06 0.79
N ASP A 81 -13.45 -9.93 0.10
CA ASP A 81 -14.53 -9.05 -0.38
C ASP A 81 -15.36 -9.73 -1.47
N GLU A 82 -14.72 -10.40 -2.44
CA GLU A 82 -15.38 -11.17 -3.51
C GLU A 82 -16.21 -12.34 -2.95
N LYS A 83 -15.71 -13.03 -1.93
CA LYS A 83 -16.45 -14.07 -1.19
C LYS A 83 -17.47 -13.51 -0.20
N LYS A 84 -17.62 -12.18 -0.11
CA LYS A 84 -18.53 -11.47 0.81
C LYS A 84 -18.33 -11.89 2.27
N LEU A 85 -17.10 -12.21 2.65
CA LEU A 85 -16.75 -12.58 4.02
C LEU A 85 -16.67 -11.31 4.88
N LYS A 86 -17.33 -11.33 6.04
CA LYS A 86 -17.29 -10.22 6.99
C LYS A 86 -15.92 -10.15 7.67
N ARG A 87 -14.96 -9.52 6.98
CA ARG A 87 -13.60 -9.27 7.47
C ARG A 87 -13.54 -8.03 8.36
N ARG A 88 -12.48 -7.93 9.15
CA ARG A 88 -12.20 -6.71 9.92
C ARG A 88 -12.04 -5.52 8.98
N GLU A 89 -12.68 -4.42 9.33
CA GLU A 89 -12.56 -3.15 8.62
C GLU A 89 -11.39 -2.36 9.21
N LEU A 90 -10.25 -2.39 8.53
CA LEU A 90 -9.08 -1.61 8.88
C LEU A 90 -8.70 -0.75 7.68
N ILE A 91 -8.25 0.48 7.93
CA ILE A 91 -7.70 1.35 6.89
C ILE A 91 -6.47 0.69 6.25
N LEU A 92 -6.25 0.98 4.96
CA LEU A 92 -5.14 0.42 4.16
C LEU A 92 -3.78 0.54 4.86
N TYR A 93 -3.50 1.72 5.42
CA TYR A 93 -2.28 1.97 6.18
C TYR A 93 -2.04 0.94 7.27
N THR A 94 -3.07 0.64 8.07
CA THR A 94 -2.99 -0.32 9.17
C THR A 94 -2.74 -1.72 8.63
N VAL A 95 -3.48 -2.16 7.61
CA VAL A 95 -3.35 -3.50 7.02
C VAL A 95 -1.93 -3.75 6.51
N VAL A 96 -1.35 -2.79 5.77
CA VAL A 96 0.02 -2.90 5.23
C VAL A 96 1.07 -2.90 6.35
N ARG A 97 0.82 -2.19 7.45
CA ARG A 97 1.77 -2.08 8.56
C ARG A 97 1.80 -3.31 9.49
N LEU A 98 0.73 -4.11 9.54
CA LEU A 98 0.66 -5.29 10.42
C LEU A 98 1.89 -6.19 10.31
N THR A 99 2.27 -6.82 11.43
CA THR A 99 3.22 -7.94 11.39
C THR A 99 2.59 -9.10 10.62
N GLU A 100 3.41 -10.03 10.16
CA GLU A 100 2.90 -11.18 9.41
C GLU A 100 1.96 -12.04 10.26
N SER A 101 2.35 -12.30 11.52
CA SER A 101 1.51 -13.01 12.49
C SER A 101 0.14 -12.35 12.68
N LYS A 102 0.09 -11.02 12.89
CA LYS A 102 -1.20 -10.32 13.05
C LYS A 102 -2.02 -10.28 11.75
N PHE A 103 -1.36 -10.14 10.61
CA PHE A 103 -2.07 -10.19 9.33
C PHE A 103 -2.72 -11.57 9.11
N MET A 104 -1.98 -12.65 9.39
CA MET A 104 -2.49 -14.02 9.32
C MET A 104 -3.66 -14.25 10.28
N GLU A 105 -3.51 -13.84 11.54
CA GLU A 105 -4.55 -13.95 12.57
C GLU A 105 -5.84 -13.22 12.17
N TYR A 106 -5.73 -12.05 11.54
CA TYR A 106 -6.90 -11.20 11.26
C TYR A 106 -7.57 -11.49 9.92
N PHE A 107 -6.80 -11.87 8.90
CA PHE A 107 -7.27 -11.89 7.52
C PHE A 107 -7.10 -13.24 6.82
N VAL A 108 -6.38 -14.21 7.39
CA VAL A 108 -6.13 -15.49 6.72
C VAL A 108 -6.71 -16.66 7.52
N LEU A 109 -6.24 -16.86 8.75
CA LEU A 109 -6.62 -17.99 9.59
C LEU A 109 -8.14 -18.09 9.85
N PRO A 110 -8.88 -16.99 10.11
CA PRO A 110 -10.33 -17.07 10.33
C PRO A 110 -11.13 -17.52 9.10
N TYR A 111 -10.49 -17.50 7.93
CA TYR A 111 -11.13 -17.77 6.64
C TYR A 111 -10.45 -18.92 5.88
N LYS A 112 -9.53 -19.65 6.51
CA LYS A 112 -8.71 -20.70 5.86
C LYS A 112 -9.58 -21.68 5.07
N ASP A 113 -10.62 -22.21 5.69
CA ASP A 113 -11.50 -23.21 5.05
C ASP A 113 -12.39 -22.63 3.93
N LYS A 114 -12.57 -21.29 3.90
CA LYS A 114 -13.40 -20.58 2.92
C LYS A 114 -12.60 -20.02 1.75
N ILE A 115 -11.33 -19.71 1.99
CA ILE A 115 -10.38 -19.24 0.96
C ILE A 115 -9.89 -20.44 0.15
N PHE A 116 -9.54 -21.54 0.82
CA PHE A 116 -8.97 -22.74 0.21
C PHE A 116 -10.02 -23.85 0.08
N HIS A 117 -11.20 -23.58 -0.49
CA HIS A 117 -12.12 -24.66 -0.82
C HIS A 117 -11.40 -25.64 -1.76
N ILE A 118 -11.07 -26.80 -1.20
CA ILE A 118 -10.44 -27.92 -1.89
C ILE A 118 -11.55 -28.61 -2.66
N GLU A 119 -11.50 -28.54 -4.00
CA GLU A 119 -12.08 -29.59 -4.83
C GLU A 119 -11.05 -30.73 -4.85
N PHE A 120 -11.43 -31.87 -4.26
CA PHE A 120 -10.81 -33.17 -4.56
C PHE A 120 -11.62 -33.84 -5.67
#